data_AF-A0A496Y5M4-F1
#
_entry.id   AF-A0A496Y5M4-F1
#
_cell.length_a   1.000
_cell.length_b   1.000
_cell.length_c   1.000
_cell.angle_alpha   90.00
_cell.angle_beta   90.00
_cell.angle_gamma   90.00
#
_symmetry.space_group_name_H-M   'P 1'
#
loop_
_entity.id
_entity.type
_entity.pdbx_description
1 polymer ?
#
loop_
_entity_poly.entity_id
_entity_poly.type
_entity_poly.pdbx_seq_one_letter_code
_entity_poly.pdbx_strand_id
1 'polypeptide(L)'
;AECGGISVFAHPSLQEFESMACALRRMGLMGAEVYSPRLTPAESRTLELKAGELGLVTSGGSDWHYDSGRCKLGDFYLDTGQIHAFLDLAGVPLNNGT
;
A
#
# COMPACT_ATOMS: atom_id res chain seq x y z
N ALA A 1 -0.33 3.88 -17.53
CA ALA A 1 0.32 5.14 -17.11
C ALA A 1 1.35 5.52 -18.16
N GLU A 2 1.34 6.74 -18.67
CA GLU A 2 2.25 7.19 -19.73
C GLU A 2 3.72 7.28 -19.25
N CYS A 3 3.95 7.41 -17.94
CA CYS A 3 5.28 7.54 -17.34
C CYS A 3 5.87 6.22 -16.80
N GLY A 4 5.23 5.06 -17.02
CA GLY A 4 5.74 3.76 -16.58
C GLY A 4 5.73 3.48 -15.07
N GLY A 5 5.13 4.36 -14.26
CA GLY A 5 5.04 4.19 -12.80
C GLY A 5 3.85 3.35 -12.33
N ILE A 6 3.88 2.98 -11.04
CA ILE A 6 2.80 2.29 -10.33
C ILE A 6 1.99 3.33 -9.54
N SER A 7 0.70 3.44 -9.82
CA SER A 7 -0.20 4.34 -9.08
C SER A 7 -0.72 3.65 -7.80
N VAL A 8 -0.57 4.32 -6.66
CA VAL A 8 -0.99 3.82 -5.34
C VAL A 8 -1.93 4.84 -4.68
N PHE A 9 -3.04 4.37 -4.13
CA PHE A 9 -3.91 5.21 -3.29
C PHE A 9 -3.29 5.31 -1.89
N ALA A 10 -2.68 6.45 -1.59
CA ALA A 10 -1.95 6.68 -0.35
C ALA A 10 -2.87 6.92 0.85
N HIS A 11 -2.55 6.30 1.99
CA HIS A 11 -3.18 6.42 3.31
C HIS A 11 -4.70 6.65 3.32
N PRO A 12 -5.51 5.87 2.57
CA PRO A 12 -6.95 6.06 2.60
C PRO A 12 -7.51 5.59 3.94
N SER A 13 -8.49 6.32 4.48
CA SER A 13 -9.40 5.71 5.45
C SER A 13 -10.21 4.58 4.79
N LEU A 14 -10.79 3.69 5.59
CA LEU A 14 -11.66 2.62 5.08
C LEU A 14 -12.84 3.20 4.27
N GLN A 15 -13.41 4.32 4.73
CA GLN A 15 -14.52 5.00 4.07
C GLN A 15 -14.11 5.60 2.71
N GLU A 16 -12.95 6.25 2.63
CA GLU A 16 -12.41 6.78 1.37
C GLU A 16 -12.11 5.64 0.38
N PHE A 17 -11.55 4.54 0.89
CA PHE A 17 -11.29 3.36 0.07
C PHE A 17 -12.58 2.80 -0.53
N GLU A 18 -13.59 2.52 0.30
CA GLU A 18 -14.87 1.96 -0.16
C GLU A 18 -15.60 2.88 -1.15
N SER A 19 -15.53 4.19 -0.95
CA SER A 19 -16.22 5.15 -1.82
C SER A 19 -15.51 5.39 -3.16
N MET A 20 -14.18 5.30 -3.22
CA MET A 20 -13.43 5.74 -4.40
C MET A 20 -12.66 4.63 -5.12
N ALA A 21 -12.20 3.59 -4.42
CA ALA A 21 -11.22 2.64 -4.96
C ALA A 21 -11.71 1.94 -6.23
N CYS A 22 -13.00 1.57 -6.30
CA CYS A 22 -13.57 0.94 -7.49
C CYS A 22 -13.55 1.89 -8.71
N ALA A 23 -13.85 3.18 -8.51
CA ALA A 23 -13.79 4.17 -9.59
C ALA A 23 -12.34 4.43 -10.03
N LEU A 24 -11.42 4.60 -9.09
CA LEU A 24 -10.00 4.78 -9.36
C LEU A 24 -9.40 3.56 -10.08
N ARG A 25 -9.79 2.34 -9.69
CA ARG A 25 -9.39 1.10 -10.35
C ARG A 25 -9.78 1.07 -11.82
N ARG A 26 -10.99 1.53 -12.17
CA ARG A 26 -11.43 1.68 -13.57
C ARG A 26 -10.62 2.72 -14.34
N MET A 27 -10.02 3.70 -13.66
CA MET A 27 -9.13 4.70 -14.23
C MET A 27 -7.66 4.26 -14.31
N GLY A 28 -7.34 3.05 -13.84
CA GLY A 28 -5.99 2.49 -13.89
C GLY A 28 -5.19 2.64 -12.59
N LEU A 29 -5.85 2.79 -11.44
CA LEU A 29 -5.20 2.57 -10.14
C LEU A 29 -4.64 1.14 -10.06
N MET A 30 -3.39 1.00 -9.61
CA MET A 30 -2.68 -0.28 -9.61
C MET A 30 -2.51 -0.85 -8.21
N GLY A 31 -2.41 0.00 -7.18
CA GLY A 31 -2.23 -0.43 -5.80
C GLY A 31 -2.91 0.48 -4.78
N ALA A 32 -2.83 0.07 -3.52
CA ALA A 32 -3.29 0.85 -2.38
C ALA A 32 -2.35 0.70 -1.19
N GLU A 33 -2.21 1.77 -0.42
CA GLU A 33 -1.54 1.73 0.85
C GLU A 33 -2.49 1.10 1.88
N VAL A 34 -2.11 -0.07 2.40
CA VAL A 34 -2.92 -0.82 3.37
C VAL A 34 -2.20 -1.01 4.70
N TYR A 35 -0.92 -0.62 4.76
CA TYR A 35 -0.11 -0.66 5.98
C TYR A 35 0.39 0.73 6.34
N SER A 36 0.10 1.17 7.55
CA SER A 36 0.57 2.45 8.09
C SER A 36 0.55 2.41 9.61
N PRO A 37 1.43 3.13 10.32
CA PRO A 37 1.34 3.33 11.77
C PRO A 37 0.01 3.92 12.26
N ARG A 38 -0.76 4.53 11.35
CA ARG A 38 -2.07 5.13 11.64
C ARG A 38 -3.20 4.11 11.67
N LEU A 39 -2.99 2.92 11.10
CA LEU A 39 -3.98 1.86 11.01
C LEU A 39 -3.74 0.85 12.14
N THR A 40 -4.84 0.41 12.75
CA THR A 40 -4.82 -0.79 13.57
C THR A 40 -4.61 -2.04 12.71
N PRO A 41 -4.11 -3.16 13.27
CA PRO A 41 -3.96 -4.41 12.51
C PRO A 41 -5.26 -4.89 11.85
N ALA A 42 -6.41 -4.64 12.48
CA ALA A 42 -7.72 -4.99 11.95
C ALA A 42 -8.12 -4.12 10.75
N GLU A 43 -7.83 -2.82 10.79
CA GLU A 43 -8.06 -1.91 9.67
C GLU A 43 -7.17 -2.27 8.48
N SER A 44 -5.87 -2.51 8.72
CA SER A 44 -4.92 -2.93 7.68
C SER A 44 -5.39 -4.22 7.00
N ARG A 45 -5.81 -5.23 7.78
CA ARG A 45 -6.34 -6.48 7.23
C ARG A 45 -7.62 -6.28 6.42
N THR A 46 -8.49 -5.37 6.87
CA THR A 46 -9.73 -5.06 6.15
C THR A 46 -9.44 -4.38 4.80
N LEU A 47 -8.51 -3.42 4.79
CA LEU A 47 -8.06 -2.76 3.57
C LEU A 47 -7.35 -3.73 2.63
N GLU A 48 -6.50 -4.62 3.16
CA GLU A 48 -5.83 -5.66 2.39
C GLU A 48 -6.83 -6.58 1.65
N LEU A 49 -7.85 -7.07 2.37
CA LEU A 49 -8.90 -7.89 1.77
C LEU A 49 -9.62 -7.15 0.63
N LYS A 50 -10.03 -5.90 0.88
CA LYS A 50 -10.74 -5.07 -0.12
C LYS A 50 -9.85 -4.69 -1.31
N ALA A 51 -8.56 -4.46 -1.09
CA ALA A 51 -7.60 -4.23 -2.16
C ALA A 51 -7.45 -5.49 -3.02
N GLY A 52 -7.38 -6.66 -2.40
CA GLY A 52 -7.39 -7.96 -3.07
C GLY A 52 -8.63 -8.19 -3.93
N GLU A 53 -9.82 -7.87 -3.42
CA GLU A 53 -11.09 -7.95 -4.17
C GLU A 53 -11.09 -7.09 -5.45
N LEU A 54 -10.34 -5.99 -5.47
CA LEU A 54 -10.19 -5.09 -6.63
C LEU A 54 -8.96 -5.42 -7.50
N GLY A 55 -8.18 -6.43 -7.13
CA GLY A 55 -6.93 -6.80 -7.79
C GLY A 55 -5.86 -5.71 -7.71
N LEU A 56 -5.84 -4.95 -6.61
CA LEU A 56 -4.84 -3.92 -6.32
C LEU A 56 -3.65 -4.53 -5.56
N VAL A 57 -2.42 -4.16 -5.93
CA VAL A 57 -1.24 -4.54 -5.12
C VAL A 57 -1.18 -3.74 -3.82
N THR A 58 -0.59 -4.32 -2.78
CA THR A 58 -0.45 -3.70 -1.46
C THR A 58 0.83 -2.88 -1.35
N SER A 59 0.75 -1.79 -0.60
CA SER A 59 1.88 -0.93 -0.24
C SER A 59 1.74 -0.44 1.21
N GLY A 60 2.76 0.23 1.71
CA GLY A 60 2.74 0.86 3.03
C GLY A 60 3.83 1.90 3.22
N GLY A 61 3.56 2.81 4.14
CA GLY A 61 4.40 3.94 4.41
C GLY A 61 4.17 4.46 5.82
N SER A 62 5.25 4.91 6.46
CA SER A 62 5.17 5.60 7.74
C SER A 62 4.61 7.00 7.62
N ASP A 63 4.64 7.57 6.40
CA ASP A 63 4.36 8.99 6.16
C ASP A 63 5.19 9.88 7.11
N TRP A 64 6.46 9.48 7.30
CA TRP A 64 7.34 10.09 8.28
C TRP A 64 7.67 11.54 7.92
N HIS A 65 7.42 12.41 8.89
CA HIS A 65 7.78 13.82 8.86
C HIS A 65 8.49 14.16 10.17
N TYR A 66 9.70 14.70 10.07
CA TYR A 66 10.69 15.01 11.13
C TYR A 66 10.11 15.40 12.50
N ASP A 67 9.05 16.22 12.54
CA ASP A 67 8.51 16.84 13.75
C ASP A 67 7.04 16.44 14.06
N SER A 68 6.56 15.33 13.50
CA SER A 68 5.14 14.94 13.68
C SER A 68 4.87 14.15 14.95
N GLY A 69 5.90 13.64 15.62
CA GLY A 69 5.78 12.83 16.84
C GLY A 69 5.05 11.48 16.67
N ARG A 70 4.68 11.07 15.44
CA ARG A 70 3.88 9.86 15.19
C ARG A 70 4.71 8.58 15.19
N CYS A 71 5.91 8.62 14.63
CA CYS A 71 6.90 7.52 14.67
C CYS A 71 8.30 8.07 14.42
N LYS A 72 9.34 7.38 14.86
CA LYS A 72 10.71 7.65 14.42
C LYS A 72 10.99 6.91 13.12
N LEU A 73 11.95 7.41 12.34
CA LEU A 73 12.40 6.71 11.15
C LEU A 73 12.93 5.33 11.56
N GLY A 74 12.44 4.28 10.88
CA GLY A 74 12.78 2.88 11.19
C GLY A 74 11.85 2.17 12.16
N ASP A 75 10.97 2.88 12.89
CA ASP A 75 10.00 2.24 13.80
C ASP A 75 8.91 1.45 13.03
N PHE A 76 8.69 1.82 11.77
CA PHE A 76 7.79 1.13 10.86
C PHE A 76 8.55 0.68 9.62
N TYR A 77 8.35 -0.57 9.25
CA TYR A 77 8.90 -1.20 8.06
C TYR A 77 7.93 -2.29 7.61
N LEU A 78 8.07 -2.69 6.35
CA LEU A 78 7.41 -3.86 5.79
C LEU A 78 8.45 -4.87 5.35
N ASP A 79 8.13 -6.15 5.49
CA ASP A 79 8.91 -7.20 4.87
C ASP A 79 8.51 -7.40 3.39
N THR A 80 9.39 -8.08 2.64
CA THR A 80 9.19 -8.37 1.21
C THR A 80 7.89 -9.14 0.94
N GLY A 81 7.48 -10.03 1.84
CA GLY A 81 6.25 -10.81 1.68
C GLY A 81 5.01 -9.92 1.67
N GLN A 82 4.96 -8.89 2.52
CA GLN A 82 3.84 -7.94 2.61
C GLN A 82 3.64 -7.11 1.33
N ILE A 83 4.70 -6.91 0.54
CA ILE A 83 4.68 -6.08 -0.68
C ILE A 83 5.18 -6.83 -1.93
N HIS A 84 5.18 -8.17 -1.89
CA HIS A 84 5.74 -9.02 -2.95
C HIS A 84 5.19 -8.68 -4.33
N ALA A 85 3.86 -8.63 -4.46
CA ALA A 85 3.19 -8.32 -5.72
C ALA A 85 3.49 -6.89 -6.23
N PHE A 86 3.74 -5.94 -5.32
CA PHE A 86 4.16 -4.59 -5.70
C PHE A 86 5.58 -4.60 -6.27
N LEU A 87 6.50 -5.33 -5.63
CA LEU A 87 7.90 -5.46 -6.08
C LEU A 87 8.00 -6.17 -7.43
N ASP A 88 7.23 -7.25 -7.61
CA ASP A 88 7.14 -7.97 -8.89
C ASP A 88 6.61 -7.05 -9.99
N LEU A 89 5.54 -6.29 -9.72
CA LEU A 89 4.98 -5.31 -10.65
C LEU A 89 5.97 -4.19 -10.98
N ALA A 90 6.83 -3.82 -10.03
CA ALA A 90 7.90 -2.84 -10.23
C ALA A 90 9.12 -3.42 -10.96
N GLY A 91 9.13 -4.74 -11.26
CA GLY A 91 10.26 -5.41 -11.88
C GLY A 91 11.49 -5.50 -10.97
N VAL A 92 11.30 -5.44 -9.65
CA VAL A 92 12.39 -5.59 -8.68
C VAL A 92 12.70 -7.09 -8.56
N PRO A 93 13.93 -7.54 -8.88
CA PRO A 93 14.30 -8.94 -8.75
C PRO A 93 14.24 -9.36 -7.29
N LEU A 94 13.37 -10.32 -6.98
CA LEU A 94 13.36 -10.94 -5.66
C LEU A 94 14.35 -12.08 -5.67
N ASN A 95 15.48 -11.86 -4.99
CA ASN A 95 16.37 -12.96 -4.68
C ASN A 95 15.63 -13.86 -3.69
N ASN A 96 15.20 -15.04 -4.16
CA ASN A 96 14.77 -16.14 -3.32
C ASN A 96 16.01 -16.66 -2.55
N GLY A 97 16.51 -15.85 -1.61
CA GLY A 97 17.56 -16.27 -0.70
C GLY A 97 17.01 -17.35 0.21
N THR A 98 17.49 -18.58 -0.03
CA THR A 98 17.54 -19.79 0.82
C THR A 98 16.79 -19.78 2.15
#